data_AF-A0A848HID0-F1
#
_entry.id   AF-A0A848HID0-F1
#
_cell.length_a   1.000
_cell.length_b   1.000
_cell.length_c   1.000
_cell.angle_alpha   90.00
_cell.angle_beta   90.00
_cell.angle_gamma   90.00
#
_symmetry.space_group_name_H-M   'P 1'
#
loop_
_entity.id
_entity.type
_entity.pdbx_description
1 polymer ?
#
loop_
_entity_poly.entity_id
_entity_poly.type
_entity_poly.pdbx_seq_one_letter_code
_entity_poly.pdbx_strand_id
1 'polypeptide(L)'
;MPYIYPHARLLNGKEKVGDKQCVALVRHFTKAPPSSTWRAGETVIGNTSIVSGTGIATFEDGRYPNKKTGNHTALYLYQVSDGIYVVDQWPGDTVQKPNISQRYIPGLGKDESGKFINPSNNADAFSVIK
;
A
#
# COMPACT_ATOMS: atom_id res chain seq x y z
N MET A 1 -6.21 -14.82 -6.18
CA MET A 1 -4.73 -14.84 -6.22
C MET A 1 -4.25 -13.44 -5.95
N PRO A 2 -3.25 -13.23 -5.09
CA PRO A 2 -2.69 -11.91 -4.82
C PRO A 2 -1.98 -11.35 -6.06
N TYR A 3 -2.04 -10.03 -6.24
CA TYR A 3 -1.30 -9.32 -7.26
C TYR A 3 0.14 -9.11 -6.79
N ILE A 4 1.11 -9.78 -7.42
CA ILE A 4 2.51 -9.79 -6.94
C ILE A 4 3.46 -9.27 -8.00
N TYR A 5 4.39 -8.41 -7.59
CA TYR A 5 5.57 -8.04 -8.37
C TYR A 5 6.86 -8.42 -7.62
N PRO A 6 7.50 -9.55 -7.93
CA PRO A 6 8.62 -10.10 -7.14
C PRO A 6 9.82 -9.17 -6.99
N HIS A 7 10.01 -8.23 -7.92
CA HIS A 7 11.15 -7.31 -7.93
C HIS A 7 10.85 -5.95 -7.28
N ALA A 8 9.79 -5.84 -6.46
CA ALA A 8 9.39 -4.58 -5.83
C ALA A 8 10.54 -3.85 -5.11
N ARG A 9 11.44 -4.59 -4.48
CA ARG A 9 12.60 -4.01 -3.77
C ARG A 9 13.53 -3.20 -4.69
N LEU A 10 13.63 -3.57 -5.97
CA LEU A 10 14.49 -2.91 -6.97
C LEU A 10 13.92 -1.58 -7.49
N LEU A 11 12.68 -1.24 -7.11
CA LEU A 11 12.05 0.01 -7.52
C LEU A 11 12.51 1.22 -6.68
N ASN A 12 13.23 0.99 -5.58
CA ASN A 12 13.73 2.08 -4.75
C ASN A 12 14.64 3.02 -5.56
N GLY A 13 14.32 4.31 -5.58
CA GLY A 13 15.04 5.33 -6.33
C GLY A 13 14.70 5.41 -7.82
N LYS A 14 13.78 4.58 -8.34
CA LYS A 14 13.30 4.66 -9.73
C LYS A 14 12.30 5.81 -9.90
N GLU A 15 12.19 6.31 -11.12
CA GLU A 15 11.20 7.34 -11.46
C GLU A 15 9.76 6.87 -11.19
N LYS A 16 8.91 7.82 -10.80
CA LYS A 16 7.48 7.54 -10.61
C LYS A 16 6.82 7.11 -11.92
N VAL A 17 5.87 6.19 -11.84
CA VAL A 17 5.17 5.65 -13.01
C VAL A 17 3.74 6.18 -13.12
N GLY A 18 3.19 6.16 -14.34
CA GLY A 18 1.81 6.55 -14.62
C GLY A 18 1.53 8.02 -14.28
N ASP A 19 0.39 8.28 -13.66
CA ASP A 19 -0.02 9.60 -13.15
C ASP A 19 0.62 9.97 -11.80
N LYS A 20 1.65 9.23 -11.37
CA LYS A 20 2.36 9.38 -10.10
C LYS A 20 1.52 9.05 -8.87
N GLN A 21 0.28 8.58 -9.02
CA GLN A 21 -0.56 8.10 -7.92
C GLN A 21 -0.04 6.79 -7.35
N CYS A 22 -0.37 6.51 -6.10
CA CYS A 22 -0.05 5.25 -5.44
C CYS A 22 -0.67 4.05 -6.17
N VAL A 23 -1.93 4.18 -6.60
CA VAL A 23 -2.67 3.16 -7.35
C VAL A 23 -1.98 2.79 -8.66
N ALA A 24 -1.42 3.79 -9.35
CA ALA A 24 -0.74 3.59 -10.63
C ALA A 24 0.49 2.69 -10.50
N LEU A 25 1.24 2.81 -9.41
CA LEU A 25 2.39 1.93 -9.14
C LEU A 25 1.97 0.46 -9.06
N VAL A 26 1.00 0.15 -8.21
CA VAL A 26 0.55 -1.24 -8.01
C VAL A 26 0.01 -1.80 -9.31
N ARG A 27 -0.86 -1.06 -10.01
CA ARG A 27 -1.43 -1.51 -11.30
C ARG A 27 -0.36 -1.70 -12.37
N HIS A 28 0.62 -0.80 -12.45
CA HIS A 28 1.66 -0.86 -13.46
C HIS A 28 2.51 -2.14 -13.34
N PHE A 29 2.94 -2.46 -12.11
CA PHE A 29 3.88 -3.55 -11.85
C PHE A 29 3.22 -4.92 -11.65
N THR A 30 2.01 -4.96 -11.09
CA THR A 30 1.31 -6.24 -10.78
C THR A 30 0.23 -6.61 -11.80
N LYS A 31 -0.09 -5.70 -12.73
CA LYS A 31 -1.21 -5.82 -13.67
C LYS A 31 -2.58 -5.98 -13.00
N ALA A 32 -2.71 -5.50 -11.75
CA ALA A 32 -3.99 -5.43 -11.05
C ALA A 32 -5.05 -4.66 -11.87
N PRO A 33 -6.33 -5.06 -11.80
CA PRO A 33 -7.44 -4.39 -12.48
C PRO A 33 -7.66 -2.98 -11.92
N PRO A 34 -8.60 -2.18 -12.47
CA PRO A 34 -8.95 -0.88 -11.90
C PRO A 34 -9.28 -0.96 -10.41
N SER A 35 -8.86 0.03 -9.62
CA SER A 35 -9.00 0.03 -8.15
C SER A 35 -10.46 0.02 -7.65
N SER A 36 -11.42 0.38 -8.50
CA SER A 36 -12.85 0.27 -8.23
C SER A 36 -13.33 -1.18 -8.08
N THR A 37 -12.59 -2.16 -8.63
CA THR A 37 -12.96 -3.58 -8.54
C THR A 37 -12.34 -4.29 -7.34
N TRP A 38 -11.33 -3.70 -6.71
CA TRP A 38 -10.57 -4.33 -5.63
C TRP A 38 -11.41 -4.63 -4.39
N ARG A 39 -11.07 -5.74 -3.72
CA ARG A 39 -11.62 -6.14 -2.44
C ARG A 39 -10.53 -6.35 -1.41
N ALA A 40 -10.90 -6.13 -0.14
CA ALA A 40 -10.03 -6.46 0.98
C ALA A 40 -9.81 -7.98 1.04
N GLY A 41 -8.55 -8.38 1.02
CA GLY A 41 -8.10 -9.72 1.30
C GLY A 41 -7.73 -9.90 2.77
N GLU A 42 -6.66 -10.64 3.00
CA GLU A 42 -6.12 -10.85 4.34
C GLU A 42 -5.46 -9.58 4.87
N THR A 43 -5.57 -9.35 6.19
CA THR A 43 -4.83 -8.29 6.87
C THR A 43 -3.34 -8.52 6.74
N VAL A 44 -2.58 -7.42 6.59
CA VAL A 44 -1.12 -7.50 6.38
C VAL A 44 -0.38 -7.78 7.69
N ILE A 45 -0.60 -6.94 8.70
CA ILE A 45 0.02 -7.09 10.02
C ILE A 45 -0.37 -8.44 10.64
N GLY A 46 0.62 -9.18 11.13
CA GLY A 46 0.49 -10.51 11.72
C GLY A 46 0.48 -11.65 10.69
N ASN A 47 0.34 -11.38 9.39
CA ASN A 47 0.33 -12.41 8.37
C ASN A 47 1.74 -12.67 7.80
N THR A 48 2.40 -13.70 8.33
CA THR A 48 3.77 -14.08 7.93
C THR A 48 3.85 -14.80 6.58
N SER A 49 2.72 -15.10 5.94
CA SER A 49 2.66 -15.81 4.66
C SER A 49 2.68 -14.87 3.44
N ILE A 50 2.62 -13.54 3.66
CA ILE A 50 2.60 -12.57 2.56
C ILE A 50 3.98 -12.49 1.91
N VAL A 51 4.02 -12.70 0.60
CA VAL A 51 5.23 -12.63 -0.20
C VAL A 51 5.59 -11.17 -0.50
N SER A 52 6.87 -10.83 -0.45
CA SER A 52 7.39 -9.53 -0.91
C SER A 52 6.94 -9.25 -2.35
N GLY A 53 6.52 -8.01 -2.60
CA GLY A 53 5.94 -7.56 -3.85
C GLY A 53 4.42 -7.67 -3.94
N THR A 54 3.74 -8.20 -2.92
CA THR A 54 2.28 -8.26 -2.90
C THR A 54 1.66 -6.86 -2.86
N GLY A 55 0.69 -6.62 -3.73
CA GLY A 55 -0.13 -5.41 -3.73
C GLY A 55 -1.02 -5.36 -2.49
N ILE A 56 -0.89 -4.29 -1.72
CA ILE A 56 -1.67 -4.02 -0.51
C ILE A 56 -2.32 -2.64 -0.61
N ALA A 57 -3.46 -2.47 0.04
CA ALA A 57 -4.18 -1.21 0.07
C ALA A 57 -4.93 -1.01 1.38
N THR A 58 -5.28 0.24 1.66
CA THR A 58 -6.26 0.59 2.68
C THR A 58 -7.67 0.32 2.15
N PHE A 59 -8.53 -0.27 2.97
CA PHE A 59 -9.92 -0.56 2.60
C PHE A 59 -10.91 0.05 3.60
N GLU A 60 -12.08 0.45 3.10
CA GLU A 60 -13.24 0.84 3.88
C GLU A 60 -14.41 -0.03 3.43
N ASP A 61 -15.10 -0.68 4.37
CA ASP A 61 -16.20 -1.61 4.09
C ASP A 61 -15.85 -2.66 3.02
N GLY A 62 -14.61 -3.16 3.06
CA GLY A 62 -14.08 -4.18 2.16
C GLY A 62 -13.76 -3.69 0.74
N ARG A 63 -13.86 -2.38 0.46
CA ARG A 63 -13.60 -1.77 -0.85
C ARG A 63 -12.54 -0.68 -0.77
N TYR A 64 -11.81 -0.50 -1.87
CA TYR A 64 -10.88 0.63 -1.96
C TYR A 64 -11.70 1.91 -2.14
N PRO A 65 -11.55 2.93 -1.27
CA PRO A 65 -12.51 4.01 -1.20
C PRO A 65 -12.33 5.08 -2.30
N ASN A 66 -11.23 5.02 -3.07
CA ASN A 66 -10.93 5.95 -4.18
C ASN A 66 -11.10 7.45 -3.80
N LYS A 67 -10.81 7.83 -2.55
CA LYS A 67 -10.88 9.22 -2.10
C LYS A 67 -9.67 9.99 -2.66
N LYS A 68 -9.81 11.32 -2.66
CA LYS A 68 -8.72 12.23 -3.02
C LYS A 68 -7.53 12.14 -2.05
N THR A 69 -7.80 11.84 -0.78
CA THR A 69 -6.81 11.74 0.31
C THR A 69 -7.22 10.68 1.33
N GLY A 70 -6.25 10.20 2.11
CA GLY A 70 -6.49 9.30 3.26
C GLY A 70 -6.52 7.81 2.94
N ASN A 71 -6.64 7.42 1.67
CA ASN A 71 -6.39 6.05 1.21
C ASN A 71 -5.02 5.91 0.55
N HIS A 72 -4.48 4.70 0.60
CA HIS A 72 -3.18 4.42 0.01
C HIS A 72 -3.04 2.99 -0.49
N THR A 73 -2.09 2.80 -1.40
CA THR A 73 -1.75 1.49 -1.96
C THR A 73 -0.25 1.38 -2.08
N ALA A 74 0.29 0.20 -1.84
CA ALA A 74 1.72 -0.03 -1.92
C ALA A 74 2.04 -1.46 -2.34
N LEU A 75 3.30 -1.71 -2.66
CA LEU A 75 3.86 -3.06 -2.73
C LEU A 75 4.48 -3.40 -1.38
N TYR A 76 3.97 -4.43 -0.72
CA TYR A 76 4.52 -4.96 0.52
C TYR A 76 5.95 -5.46 0.32
N LEU A 77 6.85 -5.26 1.28
CA LEU A 77 8.17 -5.89 1.28
C LEU A 77 8.31 -6.91 2.40
N TYR A 78 8.13 -6.46 3.64
CA TYR A 78 8.22 -7.26 4.86
C TYR A 78 7.57 -6.51 6.02
N GLN A 79 7.36 -7.19 7.14
CA GLN A 79 6.84 -6.61 8.37
C GLN A 79 7.83 -6.82 9.52
N VAL A 80 7.76 -5.92 10.48
CA VAL A 80 8.47 -5.96 11.76
C VAL A 80 7.46 -5.89 12.90
N SER A 81 7.90 -5.93 14.15
CA SER A 81 7.01 -6.00 15.32
C SER A 81 5.99 -4.87 15.42
N ASP A 82 6.33 -3.69 14.91
CA ASP A 82 5.57 -2.45 15.08
C ASP A 82 5.07 -1.86 13.76
N GLY A 83 5.25 -2.53 12.62
CA GLY A 83 4.80 -2.00 11.33
C GLY A 83 5.27 -2.77 10.09
N ILE A 84 5.14 -2.12 8.94
CA ILE A 84 5.47 -2.71 7.63
C ILE A 84 6.44 -1.84 6.83
N TYR A 85 7.28 -2.48 6.05
CA TYR A 85 8.06 -1.85 4.99
C TYR A 85 7.37 -2.06 3.65
N VAL A 86 7.25 -0.97 2.90
CA VAL A 86 6.57 -0.95 1.61
C VAL A 86 7.36 -0.17 0.58
N VAL A 87 7.02 -0.37 -0.68
CA VAL A 87 7.41 0.49 -1.80
C VAL A 87 6.16 1.18 -2.33
N ASP A 88 6.22 2.51 -2.40
CA ASP A 88 5.11 3.32 -2.88
C ASP A 88 5.57 4.61 -3.57
N GLN A 89 4.60 5.34 -4.11
CA GLN A 89 4.73 6.68 -4.67
C GLN A 89 3.45 7.48 -4.40
N TRP A 90 3.53 8.80 -4.44
CA TRP A 90 2.37 9.70 -4.49
C TRP A 90 2.73 11.00 -5.22
N PRO A 91 1.77 11.74 -5.80
CA PRO A 91 2.04 13.00 -6.50
C PRO A 91 2.20 14.17 -5.52
N GLY A 92 2.56 15.35 -6.03
CA GLY A 92 2.55 16.61 -5.28
C GLY A 92 3.75 16.84 -4.36
N ASP A 93 4.44 15.78 -3.95
CA ASP A 93 5.66 15.88 -3.15
C ASP A 93 6.90 15.53 -4.00
N THR A 94 7.69 16.55 -4.33
CA THR A 94 8.95 16.42 -5.08
C THR A 94 10.17 16.48 -4.19
N VAL A 95 10.02 16.81 -2.91
CA VAL A 95 11.15 16.97 -1.97
C VAL A 95 11.33 15.69 -1.15
N GLN A 96 10.25 15.21 -0.51
CA GLN A 96 10.29 14.01 0.31
C GLN A 96 9.99 12.75 -0.50
N LYS A 97 9.26 12.89 -1.61
CA LYS A 97 8.93 11.77 -2.50
C LYS A 97 9.29 12.06 -3.97
N PRO A 98 10.52 12.46 -4.34
CA PRO A 98 10.86 12.71 -5.76
C PRO A 98 10.68 11.47 -6.64
N ASN A 99 10.98 10.29 -6.08
CA ASN A 99 11.02 9.01 -6.77
C ASN A 99 10.13 7.97 -6.08
N ILE A 100 9.96 6.80 -6.71
CA ILE A 100 9.50 5.61 -6.00
C ILE A 100 10.52 5.31 -4.90
N SER A 101 10.05 5.07 -3.68
CA SER A 101 10.97 4.76 -2.58
C SER A 101 10.36 3.82 -1.57
N GLN A 102 11.24 3.11 -0.88
CA GLN A 102 10.90 2.32 0.29
C GLN A 102 10.60 3.25 1.47
N ARG A 103 9.63 2.87 2.29
CA ARG A 103 9.41 3.50 3.59
C ARG A 103 8.84 2.53 4.59
N TYR A 104 9.03 2.89 5.85
CA TYR A 104 8.37 2.27 6.99
C TYR A 104 6.99 2.91 7.22
N ILE A 105 6.00 2.09 7.55
CA ILE A 105 4.67 2.49 8.00
C ILE A 105 4.43 1.85 9.37
N PRO A 106 4.27 2.63 10.45
CA PRO A 106 3.99 2.08 11.77
C PRO A 106 2.54 1.59 11.89
N GLY A 107 2.30 0.63 12.77
CA GLY A 107 0.96 0.32 13.29
C GLY A 107 0.54 1.40 14.30
N LEU A 108 -0.61 2.02 14.06
CA LEU A 108 -1.14 3.09 14.92
C LEU A 108 -2.44 2.68 15.63
N GLY A 109 -2.99 1.51 15.31
CA GLY A 109 -4.25 1.02 15.84
C GLY A 109 -5.46 1.82 15.34
N LYS A 110 -6.49 1.82 16.18
CA LYS A 110 -7.78 2.48 15.92
C LYS A 110 -8.05 3.50 17.02
N ASP A 111 -8.80 4.54 16.68
CA ASP A 111 -9.37 5.45 17.67
C ASP A 111 -10.53 4.80 18.44
N GLU A 112 -11.05 5.51 19.44
CA GLU A 112 -12.16 5.05 20.29
C GLU A 112 -13.45 4.74 19.50
N SER A 113 -13.60 5.32 18.30
CA SER A 113 -14.72 5.05 17.40
C SER A 113 -14.53 3.79 16.54
N GLY A 114 -13.38 3.13 16.65
CA GLY A 114 -13.02 1.96 15.87
C GLY A 114 -12.48 2.27 14.47
N LYS A 115 -12.20 3.55 14.16
CA LYS A 115 -11.62 3.96 12.88
C LYS A 115 -10.09 3.94 12.95
N PHE A 116 -9.45 3.51 11.87
CA PHE A 116 -7.98 3.54 11.79
C PHE A 116 -7.45 4.97 11.88
N ILE A 117 -6.49 5.17 12.77
CA ILE A 117 -5.77 6.44 12.91
C ILE A 117 -4.90 6.60 11.67
N ASN A 118 -4.98 7.75 10.97
CA ASN A 118 -4.19 8.06 9.77
C ASN A 118 -4.03 6.87 8.78
N PRO A 119 -5.12 6.37 8.15
CA PRO A 119 -5.11 5.07 7.46
C PRO A 119 -4.02 4.91 6.39
N SER A 120 -3.69 5.96 5.64
CA SER A 120 -2.63 5.94 4.63
C SER A 120 -1.21 5.73 5.19
N ASN A 121 -1.02 5.97 6.48
CA ASN A 121 0.25 5.83 7.21
C ASN A 121 0.10 4.94 8.44
N ASN A 122 -0.85 4.03 8.41
CA ASN A 122 -1.09 3.08 9.49
C ASN A 122 -1.09 1.67 8.94
N ALA A 123 -0.13 0.85 9.36
CA ALA A 123 0.04 -0.51 8.90
C ALA A 123 -1.19 -1.38 9.16
N ASP A 124 -1.93 -1.10 10.24
CA ASP A 124 -3.13 -1.85 10.65
C ASP A 124 -4.29 -1.68 9.66
N ALA A 125 -4.28 -0.60 8.86
CA ALA A 125 -5.30 -0.32 7.86
C ALA A 125 -5.09 -1.07 6.54
N PHE A 126 -3.96 -1.76 6.35
CA PHE A 126 -3.63 -2.42 5.08
C PHE A 126 -4.13 -3.87 5.03
N SER A 127 -4.67 -4.23 3.87
CA SER A 127 -5.00 -5.61 3.51
C SER A 127 -4.46 -5.94 2.11
N VAL A 128 -4.28 -7.23 1.84
CA VAL A 128 -3.92 -7.73 0.50
C VAL A 128 -5.03 -7.39 -0.49
N ILE A 129 -4.66 -6.94 -1.70
CA ILE A 129 -5.62 -6.66 -2.76
C ILE A 129 -6.11 -7.99 -3.38
N LYS A 130 -7.44 -8.17 -3.44
CA LYS A 130 -8.13 -9.25 -4.18
C LYS A 130 -8.98 -8.71 -5.31
#